data_AF-A0A6M2AC09-F1
#
_entry.id   AF-A0A6M2AC09-F1
#
_cell.length_a   1.000
_cell.length_b   1.000
_cell.length_c   1.000
_cell.angle_alpha   90.00
_cell.angle_beta   90.00
_cell.angle_gamma   90.00
#
_symmetry.space_group_name_H-M   'P 1'
#
loop_
_entity.id
_entity.type
_entity.pdbx_description
1 polymer ?
#
loop_
_entity_poly.entity_id
_entity_poly.type
_entity_poly.pdbx_seq_one_letter_code
_entity_poly.pdbx_strand_id
1 'polypeptide(L)'
;MKVIKISLRFLLLLTSIAILSKLWIKNTSSFRVDKINPKNFFTNHFDVKLLDDENLDPIFNQNYKFLAKGRQSFVFVSADDKYVIKFFRFHRYRLPLFCSFIKFIPLGNRYSQNLQNEIDDCYLKTMNSYKLVYERLKDQTATIYVHLNKTKNLNKKLKITDKFKNSYVLDLDSMGFVVQKKAQSFEKALLDAKSDETRLNSLITAFFDNLDYMYSQNIINKDRHVLQNLGVIDNSKVVEIDIGRLCKKNNFNKEKVKKEALHYTTYLKKWIAKNVPDALFIVEDQLNKLLQTKDAIDEKKIH
;
A
#
# COMPACT_ATOMS: atom_id res chain seq x y z
N MET A 1 49.02 24.73 -7.57
CA MET A 1 47.81 25.58 -7.39
C MET A 1 46.72 25.41 -8.46
N LYS A 2 47.02 25.40 -9.78
CA LYS A 2 45.99 25.25 -10.83
C LYS A 2 45.21 23.92 -10.76
N VAL A 3 45.88 22.79 -10.55
CA VAL A 3 45.26 21.46 -10.42
C VAL A 3 44.26 21.41 -9.25
N ILE A 4 44.62 21.96 -8.09
CA ILE A 4 43.75 22.03 -6.91
C ILE A 4 42.47 22.85 -7.20
N LYS A 5 42.60 23.99 -7.91
CA LYS A 5 41.44 24.81 -8.31
C LYS A 5 40.51 24.06 -9.28
N ILE A 6 41.05 23.26 -10.20
CA ILE A 6 40.27 22.44 -11.14
C ILE A 6 39.54 21.32 -10.38
N SER A 7 40.22 20.60 -9.50
CA SER A 7 39.62 19.54 -8.68
C SER A 7 38.51 20.08 -7.78
N LEU A 8 38.68 21.27 -7.19
CA LEU A 8 37.65 21.90 -6.38
C LEU A 8 36.41 22.31 -7.19
N ARG A 9 36.60 22.86 -8.40
CA ARG A 9 35.49 23.18 -9.32
C ARG A 9 34.74 21.94 -9.75
N PHE A 10 35.45 20.85 -10.03
CA PHE A 10 34.84 19.58 -10.40
C PHE A 10 34.04 18.99 -9.23
N LEU A 11 34.58 19.04 -8.01
CA LEU A 11 33.86 18.61 -6.80
C LEU A 11 32.59 19.45 -6.59
N LEU A 12 32.68 20.78 -6.72
CA LEU A 12 31.52 21.68 -6.61
C LEU A 12 30.46 21.41 -7.68
N LEU A 13 30.86 21.08 -8.91
CA LEU A 13 29.93 20.69 -9.96
C LEU A 13 29.21 19.38 -9.61
N LEU A 14 29.95 18.36 -9.16
CA LEU A 14 29.36 17.08 -8.76
C LEU A 14 28.41 17.22 -7.57
N THR A 15 28.78 18.01 -6.56
CA THR A 15 27.90 18.28 -5.41
C THR A 15 26.65 19.05 -5.84
N SER A 16 26.78 20.04 -6.73
CA SER A 16 25.64 20.79 -7.28
C SER A 16 24.69 19.89 -8.07
N ILE A 17 25.21 19.02 -8.94
CA ILE A 17 24.40 18.03 -9.67
C ILE A 17 23.69 17.09 -8.69
N ALA A 18 24.37 16.63 -7.64
CA ALA A 18 23.77 15.76 -6.62
C ALA A 18 22.65 16.47 -5.85
N ILE A 19 22.83 17.75 -5.48
CA ILE A 19 21.83 18.57 -4.79
C ILE A 19 20.63 18.80 -5.70
N LEU A 20 20.85 19.25 -6.94
CA LEU A 20 19.79 19.48 -7.93
C LEU A 20 19.01 18.20 -8.22
N SER A 21 19.68 17.05 -8.33
CA SER A 21 19.04 15.75 -8.51
C SER A 21 18.16 15.37 -7.31
N LYS A 22 18.64 15.59 -6.07
CA LYS A 22 17.83 15.36 -4.86
C LYS A 22 16.62 16.30 -4.78
N LEU A 23 16.80 17.59 -5.10
CA LEU A 23 15.70 18.56 -5.16
C LEU A 23 14.67 18.17 -6.22
N TRP A 24 15.13 17.78 -7.42
CA TRP A 24 14.28 17.27 -8.49
C TRP A 24 13.48 16.05 -8.03
N ILE A 25 14.12 15.05 -7.41
CA ILE A 25 13.44 13.85 -6.88
C ILE A 25 12.38 14.21 -5.83
N LYS A 26 12.69 15.16 -4.94
CA LYS A 26 11.76 15.64 -3.91
C LYS A 26 10.55 16.30 -4.54
N ASN A 27 10.76 17.23 -5.47
CA ASN A 27 9.69 18.00 -6.12
C ASN A 27 8.83 17.14 -7.05
N THR A 28 9.46 16.25 -7.82
CA THR A 28 8.76 15.39 -8.79
C THR A 28 8.09 14.18 -8.15
N SER A 29 8.35 13.93 -6.86
CA SER A 29 8.13 12.62 -6.25
C SER A 29 8.76 11.47 -7.07
N SER A 30 9.68 11.78 -7.98
CA SER A 30 10.35 10.88 -8.90
C SER A 30 9.44 10.03 -9.80
N PHE A 31 8.19 10.45 -10.06
CA PHE A 31 7.32 9.71 -10.98
C PHE A 31 7.87 9.76 -12.41
N ARG A 32 7.82 8.61 -13.10
CA ARG A 32 8.10 8.47 -14.52
C ARG A 32 7.41 7.22 -15.04
N VAL A 33 6.99 7.20 -16.31
CA VAL A 33 6.28 6.05 -16.90
C VAL A 33 7.17 4.78 -16.93
N ASP A 34 8.48 4.90 -17.13
CA ASP A 34 9.42 3.76 -17.09
C ASP A 34 9.43 3.00 -15.76
N LYS A 35 9.05 3.69 -14.68
CA LYS A 35 9.05 3.18 -13.31
C LYS A 35 7.84 2.33 -12.96
N ILE A 36 6.75 2.50 -13.71
CA ILE A 36 5.52 1.71 -13.62
C ILE A 36 5.41 0.68 -14.73
N ASN A 37 6.29 0.74 -15.73
CA ASN A 37 6.35 -0.28 -16.74
C ASN A 37 6.90 -1.58 -16.12
N PRO A 38 6.17 -2.70 -16.20
CA PRO A 38 6.59 -4.00 -15.69
C PRO A 38 7.74 -4.65 -16.46
N LYS A 39 7.97 -4.33 -17.74
CA LYS A 39 8.95 -4.97 -18.64
C LYS A 39 8.88 -6.50 -18.62
N ASN A 40 9.62 -7.13 -17.70
CA ASN A 40 9.77 -8.57 -17.51
C ASN A 40 8.97 -9.11 -16.31
N PHE A 41 8.35 -8.24 -15.52
CA PHE A 41 7.55 -8.62 -14.36
C PHE A 41 6.13 -8.90 -14.79
N PHE A 42 5.86 -10.12 -15.24
CA PHE A 42 4.53 -10.70 -15.33
C PHE A 42 4.71 -12.20 -15.45
N THR A 43 4.41 -12.91 -14.38
CA THR A 43 4.34 -14.36 -14.39
C THR A 43 2.87 -14.71 -14.28
N ASN A 44 2.38 -15.69 -15.06
CA ASN A 44 0.98 -16.13 -15.03
C ASN A 44 0.53 -16.69 -13.64
N HIS A 45 1.37 -16.59 -12.61
CA HIS A 45 1.11 -17.08 -11.27
C HIS A 45 0.10 -16.21 -10.50
N PHE A 46 -0.09 -14.96 -10.91
CA PHE A 46 -0.99 -14.01 -10.25
C PHE A 46 -2.34 -13.87 -10.93
N ASP A 47 -2.79 -14.89 -11.67
CA ASP A 47 -4.12 -14.86 -12.25
C ASP A 47 -5.14 -14.71 -11.12
N VAL A 48 -5.95 -13.67 -11.26
CA VAL A 48 -7.05 -13.34 -10.39
C VAL A 48 -8.29 -13.49 -11.24
N LYS A 49 -9.24 -14.32 -10.79
CA LYS A 49 -10.52 -14.45 -11.50
C LYS A 49 -11.21 -13.09 -11.45
N LEU A 50 -11.38 -12.47 -12.62
CA LEU A 50 -12.20 -11.28 -12.74
C LEU A 50 -13.63 -11.66 -12.33
N LEU A 51 -14.27 -10.82 -11.52
CA LEU A 51 -15.69 -11.00 -11.27
C LEU A 51 -16.39 -10.40 -12.47
N ASP A 52 -17.20 -11.21 -13.15
CA ASP A 52 -17.77 -10.89 -14.47
C ASP A 52 -18.78 -9.70 -14.45
N ASP A 53 -19.11 -9.15 -13.26
CA ASP A 53 -20.26 -8.26 -13.07
C ASP A 53 -19.93 -6.79 -12.68
N GLU A 54 -18.67 -6.39 -12.54
CA GLU A 54 -18.36 -5.00 -12.20
C GLU A 54 -18.22 -4.12 -13.46
N ASN A 55 -19.18 -3.20 -13.69
CA ASN A 55 -19.04 -2.18 -14.72
C ASN A 55 -17.92 -1.19 -14.35
N LEU A 56 -16.74 -1.37 -14.94
CA LEU A 56 -15.56 -0.54 -14.68
C LEU A 56 -15.46 0.69 -15.60
N ASP A 57 -16.41 0.89 -16.52
CA ASP A 57 -16.37 2.02 -17.45
C ASP A 57 -16.33 3.38 -16.76
N PRO A 58 -17.13 3.66 -15.70
CA PRO A 58 -17.06 4.94 -14.99
C PRO A 58 -15.69 5.18 -14.35
N ILE A 59 -14.97 4.12 -13.99
CA ILE A 59 -13.65 4.21 -13.35
C ILE A 59 -12.59 4.50 -14.41
N PHE A 60 -12.60 3.80 -15.53
CA PHE A 60 -11.54 3.93 -16.54
C PHE A 60 -11.78 5.01 -17.60
N ASN A 61 -13.03 5.45 -17.79
CA ASN A 61 -13.37 6.53 -18.74
C ASN A 61 -13.29 7.93 -18.10
N GLN A 62 -12.26 8.17 -17.30
CA GLN A 62 -11.98 9.49 -16.74
C GLN A 62 -10.48 9.73 -16.56
N ASN A 63 -10.14 11.01 -16.39
CA ASN A 63 -8.75 11.44 -16.19
C ASN A 63 -8.32 11.24 -14.73
N TYR A 64 -7.05 10.95 -14.54
CA TYR A 64 -6.46 10.78 -13.22
C TYR A 64 -5.32 11.78 -12.98
N LYS A 65 -5.20 12.30 -11.76
CA LYS A 65 -4.15 13.24 -11.35
C LYS A 65 -3.28 12.63 -10.28
N PHE A 66 -1.98 12.89 -10.33
CA PHE A 66 -1.06 12.39 -9.32
C PHE A 66 -1.48 12.88 -7.93
N LEU A 67 -1.69 11.93 -7.01
CA LEU A 67 -2.06 12.21 -5.64
C LEU A 67 -0.83 12.04 -4.73
N ALA A 68 -0.23 10.84 -4.75
CA ALA A 68 0.80 10.49 -3.78
C ALA A 68 1.78 9.43 -4.31
N LYS A 69 2.86 9.23 -3.55
CA LYS A 69 3.83 8.16 -3.77
C LYS A 69 3.92 7.31 -2.51
N GLY A 70 3.61 6.02 -2.66
CA GLY A 70 3.87 5.02 -1.64
C GLY A 70 5.21 4.31 -1.83
N ARG A 71 5.49 3.36 -0.94
CA ARG A 71 6.66 2.48 -1.05
C ARG A 71 6.57 1.65 -2.33
N GLN A 72 5.43 1.00 -2.57
CA GLN A 72 5.25 0.05 -3.68
C GLN A 72 4.55 0.63 -4.89
N SER A 73 3.85 1.75 -4.79
CA SER A 73 3.03 2.28 -5.87
C SER A 73 3.10 3.80 -6.01
N PHE A 74 2.72 4.31 -7.18
CA PHE A 74 2.32 5.70 -7.39
C PHE A 74 0.80 5.77 -7.44
N VAL A 75 0.23 6.72 -6.71
CA VAL A 75 -1.22 6.84 -6.51
C VAL A 75 -1.73 8.02 -7.31
N PHE A 76 -2.78 7.80 -8.08
CA PHE A 76 -3.48 8.83 -8.83
C PHE A 76 -4.95 8.83 -8.41
N VAL A 77 -5.53 10.01 -8.29
CA VAL A 77 -6.94 10.21 -7.96
C VAL A 77 -7.74 10.50 -9.21
N SER A 78 -8.95 9.96 -9.27
CA SER A 78 -9.90 10.16 -10.37
C SER A 78 -10.39 11.62 -10.42
N ALA A 79 -10.95 12.02 -11.57
CA ALA A 79 -11.45 13.38 -11.76
C ALA A 79 -12.68 13.70 -10.90
N ASP A 80 -13.50 12.68 -10.61
CA ASP A 80 -14.66 12.75 -9.72
C ASP A 80 -14.31 12.64 -8.23
N ASP A 81 -13.03 12.48 -7.90
CA ASP A 81 -12.51 12.33 -6.54
C ASP A 81 -13.00 11.09 -5.77
N LYS A 82 -13.64 10.12 -6.44
CA LYS A 82 -14.21 8.92 -5.82
C LYS A 82 -13.27 7.72 -5.78
N TYR A 83 -12.26 7.68 -6.65
CA TYR A 83 -11.42 6.52 -6.85
C TYR A 83 -9.93 6.88 -6.81
N VAL A 84 -9.12 5.91 -6.43
CA VAL A 84 -7.67 5.95 -6.60
C VAL A 84 -7.20 4.75 -7.40
N ILE A 85 -6.33 5.01 -8.37
CA ILE A 85 -5.59 3.98 -9.08
C ILE A 85 -4.13 4.01 -8.63
N LYS A 86 -3.59 2.84 -8.28
CA LYS A 86 -2.22 2.69 -7.81
C LYS A 86 -1.43 1.85 -8.79
N PHE A 87 -0.48 2.47 -9.47
CA PHE A 87 0.43 1.77 -10.38
C PHE A 87 1.67 1.28 -9.63
N PHE A 88 2.01 0.00 -9.78
CA PHE A 88 3.15 -0.58 -9.07
C PHE A 88 4.49 0.00 -9.55
N ARG A 89 5.41 0.17 -8.61
CA ARG A 89 6.75 0.72 -8.84
C ARG A 89 7.71 -0.38 -9.26
N PHE A 90 7.50 -0.96 -10.44
CA PHE A 90 8.30 -2.09 -10.94
C PHE A 90 9.81 -1.84 -11.02
N HIS A 91 10.28 -0.59 -11.15
CA HIS A 91 11.71 -0.28 -11.04
C HIS A 91 12.35 -0.71 -9.71
N ARG A 92 11.56 -0.85 -8.63
CA ARG A 92 12.06 -1.32 -7.33
C ARG A 92 12.39 -2.80 -7.32
N TYR A 93 11.82 -3.55 -8.26
CA TYR A 93 12.04 -4.98 -8.38
C TYR A 93 13.14 -5.29 -9.40
N ARG A 94 13.96 -4.31 -9.78
CA ARG A 94 15.07 -4.48 -10.73
C ARG A 94 16.39 -4.37 -9.99
N LEU A 95 17.35 -5.20 -10.39
CA LEU A 95 18.73 -4.99 -10.00
C LEU A 95 19.22 -3.61 -10.44
N PRO A 96 19.94 -2.89 -9.58
CA PRO A 96 20.69 -1.71 -9.98
C PRO A 96 21.66 -2.02 -11.12
N LEU A 97 21.88 -1.05 -12.01
CA LEU A 97 22.79 -1.24 -13.15
C LEU A 97 24.22 -1.60 -12.73
N PHE A 98 24.67 -1.12 -11.56
CA PHE A 98 26.02 -1.45 -11.06
C PHE A 98 26.20 -2.94 -10.76
N CYS A 99 25.12 -3.66 -10.44
CA CYS A 99 25.19 -5.11 -10.25
C CYS A 99 25.66 -5.81 -11.53
N SER A 100 25.27 -5.31 -12.70
CA SER A 100 25.78 -5.83 -13.98
C SER A 100 27.29 -5.61 -14.12
N PHE A 101 27.82 -4.49 -13.62
CA PHE A 101 29.25 -4.20 -13.70
C PHE A 101 30.07 -5.08 -12.75
N ILE A 102 29.59 -5.44 -11.57
CA ILE A 102 30.40 -6.22 -10.61
C ILE A 102 30.30 -7.74 -10.78
N LYS A 103 29.46 -8.22 -11.71
CA LYS A 103 29.24 -9.67 -11.97
C LYS A 103 30.48 -10.40 -12.46
N PHE A 104 31.47 -9.72 -13.04
CA PHE A 104 32.71 -10.37 -13.47
C PHE A 104 33.58 -10.86 -12.30
N ILE A 105 33.36 -10.34 -11.09
CA ILE A 105 34.06 -10.78 -9.87
C ILE A 105 33.19 -11.81 -9.15
N PRO A 106 33.71 -12.98 -8.70
CA PRO A 106 32.91 -14.00 -8.02
C PRO A 106 32.10 -13.48 -6.82
N LEU A 107 32.72 -12.62 -5.99
CA LEU A 107 32.03 -11.96 -4.86
C LEU A 107 30.90 -11.02 -5.33
N GLY A 108 31.13 -10.25 -6.40
CA GLY A 108 30.14 -9.34 -6.97
C GLY A 108 28.99 -10.08 -7.66
N ASN A 109 29.27 -11.24 -8.26
CA ASN A 109 28.24 -12.13 -8.78
C ASN A 109 27.36 -12.70 -7.65
N ARG A 110 27.98 -13.23 -6.58
CA ARG A 110 27.25 -13.73 -5.40
C ARG A 110 26.38 -12.64 -4.76
N TYR A 111 26.92 -11.43 -4.61
CA TYR A 111 26.16 -10.28 -4.12
C TYR A 111 24.94 -9.98 -5.01
N SER A 112 25.15 -9.94 -6.33
CA SER A 112 24.07 -9.64 -7.29
C SER A 112 22.98 -10.71 -7.29
N GLN A 113 23.35 -11.99 -7.13
CA GLN A 113 22.40 -13.10 -7.02
C GLN A 113 21.57 -13.02 -5.73
N ASN A 114 22.22 -12.78 -4.58
CA ASN A 114 21.51 -12.61 -3.31
C ASN A 114 20.52 -11.44 -3.36
N LEU A 115 20.95 -10.30 -3.91
CA LEU A 115 20.08 -9.14 -4.07
C LEU A 115 18.90 -9.41 -5.01
N GLN A 116 19.12 -10.15 -6.10
CA GLN A 116 18.04 -10.58 -7.01
C GLN A 116 17.01 -11.45 -6.26
N ASN A 117 17.46 -12.41 -5.47
CA ASN A 117 16.58 -13.27 -4.68
C ASN A 117 15.73 -12.47 -3.67
N GLU A 118 16.32 -11.50 -2.97
CA GLU A 118 15.58 -10.61 -2.06
C GLU A 118 14.54 -9.75 -2.79
N ILE A 119 14.91 -9.25 -3.97
CA ILE A 119 14.03 -8.47 -4.84
C ILE A 119 12.84 -9.30 -5.30
N ASP A 120 13.09 -10.53 -5.77
CA ASP A 120 12.05 -11.43 -6.26
C ASP A 120 11.13 -11.87 -5.14
N ASP A 121 11.66 -12.21 -3.97
CA ASP A 121 10.87 -12.50 -2.76
C ASP A 121 9.99 -11.29 -2.36
N CYS A 122 10.53 -10.07 -2.41
CA CYS A 122 9.76 -8.86 -2.12
C CYS A 122 8.64 -8.62 -3.15
N TYR A 123 8.92 -8.87 -4.43
CA TYR A 123 7.94 -8.80 -5.51
C TYR A 123 6.81 -9.82 -5.29
N LEU A 124 7.15 -11.10 -5.09
CA LEU A 124 6.19 -12.18 -4.87
C LEU A 124 5.31 -11.90 -3.64
N LYS A 125 5.91 -11.50 -2.51
CA LYS A 125 5.17 -11.13 -1.29
C LYS A 125 4.20 -9.98 -1.55
N THR A 126 4.61 -8.98 -2.31
CA THR A 126 3.77 -7.83 -2.64
C THR A 126 2.58 -8.28 -3.51
N MET A 127 2.83 -8.96 -4.63
CA MET A 127 1.77 -9.37 -5.56
C MET A 127 0.77 -10.35 -4.91
N ASN A 128 1.27 -11.30 -4.10
CA ASN A 128 0.41 -12.20 -3.32
C ASN A 128 -0.47 -11.44 -2.31
N SER A 129 0.02 -10.34 -1.74
CA SER A 129 -0.78 -9.48 -0.86
C SER A 129 -1.97 -8.86 -1.60
N TYR A 130 -1.74 -8.30 -2.80
CA TYR A 130 -2.82 -7.72 -3.62
C TYR A 130 -3.82 -8.79 -4.09
N LYS A 131 -3.34 -9.98 -4.49
CA LYS A 131 -4.19 -11.11 -4.84
C LYS A 131 -5.06 -11.54 -3.67
N LEU A 132 -4.47 -11.76 -2.50
CA LEU A 132 -5.18 -12.11 -1.27
C LEU A 132 -6.28 -11.09 -0.94
N VAL A 133 -5.96 -9.80 -1.06
CA VAL A 133 -6.94 -8.74 -0.80
C VAL A 133 -8.11 -8.79 -1.74
N TYR A 134 -7.85 -8.93 -3.04
CA TYR A 134 -8.91 -8.98 -4.02
C TYR A 134 -9.81 -10.22 -3.85
N GLU A 135 -9.25 -11.34 -3.41
CA GLU A 135 -10.00 -12.58 -3.22
C GLU A 135 -10.77 -12.64 -1.89
N ARG A 136 -10.29 -11.95 -0.84
CA ARG A 136 -10.78 -12.17 0.54
C ARG A 136 -11.14 -10.92 1.32
N LEU A 137 -10.65 -9.74 0.93
CA LEU A 137 -10.72 -8.50 1.73
C LEU A 137 -11.16 -7.28 0.90
N LYS A 138 -11.93 -7.47 -0.18
CA LYS A 138 -12.39 -6.34 -1.01
C LYS A 138 -13.06 -5.25 -0.18
N ASP A 139 -13.96 -5.64 0.72
CA ASP A 139 -14.71 -4.71 1.55
C ASP A 139 -13.85 -4.00 2.59
N GLN A 140 -12.95 -4.74 3.25
CA GLN A 140 -12.05 -4.26 4.31
C GLN A 140 -10.94 -3.35 3.77
N THR A 141 -10.75 -3.33 2.46
CA THR A 141 -9.71 -2.54 1.78
C THR A 141 -10.29 -1.58 0.75
N ALA A 142 -11.61 -1.58 0.58
CA ALA A 142 -12.31 -0.93 -0.51
C ALA A 142 -11.68 -1.16 -1.89
N THR A 143 -11.14 -2.35 -2.11
CA THR A 143 -10.54 -2.76 -3.38
C THR A 143 -11.63 -3.13 -4.36
N ILE A 144 -11.62 -2.45 -5.51
CA ILE A 144 -12.59 -2.66 -6.58
C ILE A 144 -11.99 -3.62 -7.60
N TYR A 145 -10.79 -3.32 -8.08
CA TYR A 145 -10.16 -4.05 -9.17
C TYR A 145 -8.67 -4.23 -8.96
N VAL A 146 -8.13 -5.39 -9.33
CA VAL A 146 -6.69 -5.70 -9.26
C VAL A 146 -6.25 -6.30 -10.59
N HIS A 147 -5.21 -5.71 -11.18
CA HIS A 147 -4.58 -6.15 -12.42
C HIS A 147 -3.10 -6.42 -12.18
N LEU A 148 -2.75 -7.70 -12.02
CA LEU A 148 -1.38 -8.12 -11.68
C LEU A 148 -0.60 -8.69 -12.87
N ASN A 149 -1.28 -8.97 -14.00
CA ASN A 149 -0.74 -9.63 -15.19
C ASN A 149 -0.97 -8.80 -16.46
N LYS A 150 -0.23 -9.06 -17.54
CA LYS A 150 -0.62 -8.52 -18.86
C LYS A 150 -1.86 -9.22 -19.34
N THR A 151 -2.70 -8.47 -20.01
CA THR A 151 -3.90 -8.97 -20.67
C THR A 151 -3.96 -8.46 -22.10
N LYS A 152 -5.01 -8.84 -22.83
CA LYS A 152 -5.35 -8.29 -24.16
C LYS A 152 -6.85 -8.00 -24.29
N ASN A 153 -7.58 -8.16 -23.19
CA ASN A 153 -9.05 -8.16 -23.17
C ASN A 153 -9.61 -6.97 -22.40
N LEU A 154 -8.80 -6.23 -21.64
CA LEU A 154 -9.28 -5.04 -20.96
C LEU A 154 -9.58 -3.95 -22.01
N ASN A 155 -8.68 -3.76 -22.98
CA ASN A 155 -8.80 -2.83 -24.10
C ASN A 155 -9.11 -1.38 -23.64
N LYS A 156 -8.52 -0.96 -22.51
CA LYS A 156 -8.71 0.38 -21.94
C LYS A 156 -7.41 1.19 -21.98
N LYS A 157 -7.55 2.46 -22.33
CA LYS A 157 -6.48 3.46 -22.22
C LYS A 157 -6.84 4.45 -21.12
N LEU A 158 -5.88 4.76 -20.25
CA LEU A 158 -6.08 5.68 -19.15
C LEU A 158 -5.22 6.93 -19.30
N LYS A 159 -5.83 8.11 -19.22
CA LYS A 159 -5.10 9.38 -19.19
C LYS A 159 -4.74 9.76 -17.75
N ILE A 160 -3.45 9.85 -17.47
CA ILE A 160 -2.93 10.30 -16.18
C ILE A 160 -2.17 11.62 -16.33
N THR A 161 -2.15 12.41 -15.26
CA THR A 161 -1.40 13.67 -15.18
C THR A 161 -0.46 13.65 -14.00
N ASP A 162 0.82 13.98 -14.21
CA ASP A 162 1.82 14.04 -13.14
C ASP A 162 1.76 15.35 -12.33
N LYS A 163 2.69 15.52 -11.37
CA LYS A 163 2.80 16.75 -10.55
C LYS A 163 3.13 18.02 -11.33
N PHE A 164 3.71 17.91 -12.53
CA PHE A 164 4.04 19.03 -13.41
C PHE A 164 3.02 19.24 -14.52
N LYS A 165 1.85 18.60 -14.40
CA LYS A 165 0.77 18.67 -15.39
C LYS A 165 1.13 18.02 -16.74
N ASN A 166 2.19 17.22 -16.81
CA ASN A 166 2.45 16.40 -17.98
C ASN A 166 1.40 15.30 -18.07
N SER A 167 0.82 15.14 -19.27
CA SER A 167 -0.20 14.13 -19.54
C SER A 167 0.41 12.89 -20.20
N TYR A 168 -0.02 11.71 -19.76
CA TYR A 168 0.37 10.43 -20.34
C TYR A 168 -0.87 9.60 -20.62
N VAL A 169 -0.85 8.83 -21.71
CA VAL A 169 -1.87 7.83 -22.00
C VAL A 169 -1.23 6.46 -21.77
N LEU A 170 -1.80 5.70 -20.84
CA LEU A 170 -1.34 4.37 -20.47
C LEU A 170 -2.26 3.32 -21.06
N ASP A 171 -1.68 2.28 -21.65
CA ASP A 171 -2.38 1.07 -22.03
C ASP A 171 -2.53 0.14 -20.81
N LEU A 172 -3.75 -0.03 -20.31
CA LEU A 172 -4.00 -0.76 -19.07
C LEU A 172 -3.74 -2.26 -19.19
N ASP A 173 -3.88 -2.85 -20.39
CA ASP A 173 -3.53 -4.25 -20.66
C ASP A 173 -2.05 -4.54 -20.38
N SER A 174 -1.19 -3.50 -20.45
CA SER A 174 0.26 -3.61 -20.27
C SER A 174 0.78 -3.24 -18.88
N MET A 175 -0.09 -2.83 -17.96
CA MET A 175 0.30 -2.21 -16.68
C MET A 175 -0.18 -3.04 -15.48
N GLY A 176 0.64 -3.12 -14.43
CA GLY A 176 0.20 -3.66 -13.14
C GLY A 176 -0.37 -2.56 -12.24
N PHE A 177 -1.62 -2.70 -11.80
CA PHE A 177 -2.31 -1.70 -10.97
C PHE A 177 -3.40 -2.28 -10.07
N VAL A 178 -3.84 -1.47 -9.11
CA VAL A 178 -5.03 -1.71 -8.29
C VAL A 178 -5.91 -0.46 -8.29
N VAL A 179 -7.22 -0.65 -8.23
CA VAL A 179 -8.22 0.39 -8.03
C VAL A 179 -8.86 0.21 -6.65
N GLN A 180 -8.92 1.30 -5.89
CA GLN A 180 -9.63 1.36 -4.62
C GLN A 180 -10.56 2.59 -4.61
N LYS A 181 -11.60 2.56 -3.78
CA LYS A 181 -12.33 3.80 -3.43
C LYS A 181 -11.35 4.79 -2.77
N LYS A 182 -11.52 6.08 -3.03
CA LYS A 182 -10.79 7.12 -2.31
C LYS A 182 -11.30 7.19 -0.87
N ALA A 183 -10.39 7.18 0.09
CA ALA A 183 -10.69 7.29 1.50
C ALA A 183 -10.04 8.55 2.10
N GLN A 184 -10.69 9.14 3.10
CA GLN A 184 -10.07 10.12 3.98
C GLN A 184 -9.09 9.41 4.91
N SER A 185 -7.94 10.02 5.23
CA SER A 185 -7.01 9.44 6.23
C SER A 185 -7.72 9.21 7.57
N PHE A 186 -7.47 8.06 8.20
CA PHE A 186 -8.07 7.71 9.49
C PHE A 186 -7.70 8.70 10.59
N GLU A 187 -6.43 9.13 10.67
CA GLU A 187 -6.00 10.18 11.61
C GLU A 187 -6.82 11.46 11.45
N LYS A 188 -7.03 11.91 10.21
CA LYS A 188 -7.83 13.10 9.95
C LYS A 188 -9.29 12.90 10.36
N ALA A 189 -9.87 11.74 10.06
CA ALA A 189 -11.25 11.44 10.45
C ALA A 189 -11.44 11.44 11.98
N LEU A 190 -10.46 10.90 12.74
CA LEU A 190 -10.48 10.95 14.19
C LEU A 190 -10.35 12.38 14.73
N LEU A 191 -9.49 13.22 14.13
CA LEU A 191 -9.39 14.64 14.50
C LEU A 191 -10.68 15.40 14.24
N ASP A 192 -11.27 15.21 13.06
CA ASP A 192 -12.51 15.88 12.67
C ASP A 192 -13.69 15.42 13.55
N ALA A 193 -13.62 14.21 14.14
CA ALA A 193 -14.63 13.65 15.05
C ALA A 193 -14.34 13.92 16.55
N LYS A 194 -13.26 14.62 16.91
CA LYS A 194 -12.84 14.78 18.31
C LYS A 194 -13.92 15.40 19.22
N SER A 195 -14.75 16.29 18.66
CA SER A 195 -15.83 16.98 19.38
C SER A 195 -17.18 16.27 19.31
N ASP A 196 -17.26 15.17 18.55
CA ASP A 196 -18.48 14.38 18.32
C ASP A 196 -18.22 12.96 18.84
N GLU A 197 -18.56 12.75 20.11
CA GLU A 197 -18.33 11.47 20.81
C GLU A 197 -18.98 10.29 20.09
N THR A 198 -20.18 10.49 19.52
CA THR A 198 -20.91 9.43 18.81
C THR A 198 -20.15 9.01 17.56
N ARG A 199 -19.68 9.98 16.76
CA ARG A 199 -18.89 9.70 15.57
C ARG A 199 -17.52 9.12 15.90
N LEU A 200 -16.85 9.64 16.92
CA LEU A 200 -15.55 9.12 17.35
C LEU A 200 -15.66 7.64 17.78
N ASN A 201 -16.66 7.31 18.60
CA ASN A 201 -16.93 5.94 19.03
C ASN A 201 -17.26 5.02 17.84
N SER A 202 -18.09 5.50 16.91
CA SER A 202 -18.39 4.77 15.67
C SER A 202 -17.13 4.46 14.85
N LEU A 203 -16.22 5.41 14.70
CA LEU A 203 -14.96 5.21 13.97
C LEU A 203 -14.01 4.22 14.66
N ILE A 204 -13.90 4.30 15.99
CA ILE A 204 -13.11 3.33 16.78
C ILE A 204 -13.71 1.93 16.64
N THR A 205 -15.03 1.82 16.73
CA THR A 205 -15.75 0.54 16.60
C THR A 205 -15.54 -0.05 15.20
N ALA A 206 -15.74 0.74 14.14
CA ALA A 206 -15.52 0.31 12.76
C ALA A 206 -14.06 -0.13 12.49
N PHE A 207 -13.08 0.46 13.16
CA PHE A 207 -11.69 -0.02 13.12
C PHE A 207 -11.55 -1.43 13.71
N PHE A 208 -12.16 -1.69 14.87
CA PHE A 208 -12.12 -3.02 15.49
C PHE A 208 -12.93 -4.07 14.72
N ASP A 209 -14.06 -3.69 14.13
CA ASP A 209 -14.85 -4.58 13.26
C ASP A 209 -14.03 -5.00 12.03
N ASN A 210 -13.33 -4.05 11.40
CA ASN A 210 -12.43 -4.33 10.30
C ASN A 210 -11.29 -5.28 10.73
N LEU A 211 -10.73 -5.06 11.92
CA LEU A 211 -9.66 -5.88 12.47
C LEU A 211 -10.13 -7.31 12.81
N ASP A 212 -11.29 -7.48 13.44
CA ASP A 212 -11.84 -8.81 13.74
C ASP A 212 -12.11 -9.58 12.45
N TYR A 213 -12.68 -8.92 11.44
CA TYR A 213 -12.91 -9.57 10.15
C TYR A 213 -11.60 -10.10 9.57
N MET A 214 -10.55 -9.28 9.52
CA MET A 214 -9.25 -9.72 9.00
C MET A 214 -8.70 -10.91 9.78
N TYR A 215 -8.79 -10.89 11.10
CA TYR A 215 -8.33 -12.00 11.94
C TYR A 215 -9.18 -13.26 11.79
N SER A 216 -10.49 -13.14 11.58
CA SER A 216 -11.37 -14.27 11.24
C SER A 216 -10.92 -14.98 9.95
N GLN A 217 -10.34 -14.23 9.01
CA GLN A 217 -9.79 -14.76 7.76
C GLN A 217 -8.34 -15.27 7.92
N ASN A 218 -7.79 -15.26 9.13
CA ASN A 218 -6.38 -15.52 9.43
C ASN A 218 -5.42 -14.60 8.66
N ILE A 219 -5.81 -13.34 8.44
CA ILE A 219 -5.00 -12.35 7.73
C ILE A 219 -4.50 -11.30 8.69
N ILE A 220 -3.21 -10.97 8.61
CA ILE A 220 -2.57 -9.92 9.40
C ILE A 220 -1.94 -8.87 8.49
N ASN A 221 -1.88 -7.62 8.97
CA ASN A 221 -1.09 -6.57 8.34
C ASN A 221 0.26 -6.44 9.05
N LYS A 222 1.36 -6.66 8.32
CA LYS A 222 2.71 -6.52 8.89
C LYS A 222 3.11 -5.05 9.11
N ASP A 223 2.40 -4.11 8.51
CA ASP A 223 2.65 -2.69 8.68
C ASP A 223 1.77 -2.09 9.78
N ARG A 224 2.40 -1.59 10.84
CA ARG A 224 1.73 -1.26 12.11
C ARG A 224 1.29 0.20 12.21
N HIS A 225 1.54 0.99 11.18
CA HIS A 225 1.21 2.42 11.18
C HIS A 225 -0.28 2.65 10.86
N VAL A 226 -1.17 2.14 11.71
CA VAL A 226 -2.64 2.12 11.51
C VAL A 226 -3.22 3.48 11.13
N LEU A 227 -2.75 4.56 11.75
CA LEU A 227 -3.23 5.92 11.48
C LEU A 227 -2.95 6.40 10.05
N GLN A 228 -1.86 5.93 9.45
CA GLN A 228 -1.43 6.29 8.10
C GLN A 228 -1.91 5.29 7.05
N ASN A 229 -2.10 4.04 7.46
CA ASN A 229 -2.42 2.93 6.56
C ASN A 229 -3.92 2.60 6.51
N LEU A 230 -4.73 3.25 7.35
CA LEU A 230 -6.18 3.19 7.31
C LEU A 230 -6.79 4.45 6.69
N GLY A 231 -7.96 4.27 6.10
CA GLY A 231 -8.82 5.35 5.65
C GLY A 231 -10.27 5.15 6.05
N VAL A 232 -11.05 6.22 5.92
CA VAL A 232 -12.50 6.24 6.14
C VAL A 232 -13.22 6.57 4.85
N ILE A 233 -14.25 5.78 4.53
CA ILE A 233 -15.13 5.95 3.37
C ILE A 233 -16.54 6.26 3.90
N ASP A 234 -17.22 7.19 3.23
CA ASP A 234 -18.60 7.59 3.55
C ASP A 234 -18.79 7.96 5.04
N ASN A 235 -17.74 8.56 5.65
CA ASN A 235 -17.66 9.00 7.05
C ASN A 235 -17.79 7.91 8.14
N SER A 236 -18.00 6.65 7.79
CA SER A 236 -18.30 5.58 8.77
C SER A 236 -17.46 4.31 8.58
N LYS A 237 -17.11 3.95 7.34
CA LYS A 237 -16.43 2.68 7.06
C LYS A 237 -14.91 2.85 7.12
N VAL A 238 -14.27 2.17 8.08
CA VAL A 238 -12.80 2.11 8.19
C VAL A 238 -12.26 0.98 7.30
N VAL A 239 -11.25 1.28 6.50
CA VAL A 239 -10.63 0.34 5.56
C VAL A 239 -9.10 0.45 5.54
N GLU A 240 -8.42 -0.64 5.20
CA GLU A 240 -6.97 -0.67 4.95
C GLU A 240 -6.65 -0.11 3.55
N ILE A 241 -5.90 0.99 3.51
CA ILE A 241 -5.47 1.62 2.26
C ILE A 241 -4.06 1.20 1.85
N ASP A 242 -3.18 0.79 2.78
CA ASP A 242 -1.88 0.18 2.42
C ASP A 242 -1.94 -1.35 2.50
N ILE A 243 -2.36 -1.95 1.40
CA ILE A 243 -2.58 -3.39 1.26
C ILE A 243 -1.33 -4.16 0.79
N GLY A 244 -0.17 -3.52 0.83
CA GLY A 244 1.08 -4.06 0.29
C GLY A 244 1.75 -5.16 1.10
N ARG A 245 1.29 -5.39 2.33
CA ARG A 245 1.97 -6.16 3.37
C ARG A 245 1.02 -7.07 4.17
N LEU A 246 -0.14 -7.36 3.60
CA LEU A 246 -1.09 -8.30 4.14
C LEU A 246 -0.64 -9.73 3.84
N CYS A 247 -0.79 -10.62 4.80
CA CYS A 247 -0.46 -12.03 4.60
C CYS A 247 -1.33 -12.94 5.45
N LYS A 248 -1.57 -14.15 4.91
CA LYS A 248 -2.19 -15.23 5.66
C LYS A 248 -1.23 -15.74 6.72
N LYS A 249 -1.74 -15.97 7.93
CA LYS A 249 -1.02 -16.53 9.06
C LYS A 249 -1.49 -17.96 9.31
N ASN A 250 -0.57 -18.92 9.16
CA ASN A 250 -0.86 -20.31 9.52
C ASN A 250 -0.94 -20.47 11.04
N ASN A 251 -1.87 -21.30 11.51
CA ASN A 251 -2.09 -21.60 12.93
C ASN A 251 -2.26 -20.32 13.77
N PHE A 252 -3.10 -19.39 13.32
CA PHE A 252 -3.40 -18.13 13.99
C PHE A 252 -4.38 -18.35 15.15
N ASN A 253 -3.89 -19.05 16.17
CA ASN A 253 -4.64 -19.37 17.38
C ASN A 253 -4.83 -18.14 18.28
N LYS A 254 -5.69 -18.30 19.30
CA LYS A 254 -6.05 -17.29 20.30
C LYS A 254 -4.86 -16.48 20.84
N GLU A 255 -3.81 -17.14 21.31
CA GLU A 255 -2.63 -16.44 21.87
C GLU A 255 -1.92 -15.56 20.84
N LYS A 256 -1.83 -16.02 19.59
CA LYS A 256 -1.24 -15.20 18.51
C LYS A 256 -2.15 -14.05 18.11
N VAL A 257 -3.47 -14.25 18.08
CA VAL A 257 -4.44 -13.18 17.83
C VAL A 257 -4.30 -12.11 18.91
N LYS A 258 -4.25 -12.51 20.18
CA LYS A 258 -4.07 -11.59 21.30
C LYS A 258 -2.80 -10.76 21.18
N LYS A 259 -1.67 -11.43 20.92
CA LYS A 259 -0.39 -10.75 20.73
C LYS A 259 -0.42 -9.79 19.54
N GLU A 260 -1.02 -10.20 18.42
CA GLU A 260 -1.11 -9.35 17.23
C GLU A 260 -2.05 -8.17 17.45
N ALA A 261 -3.22 -8.36 18.04
CA ALA A 261 -4.19 -7.30 18.35
C ALA A 261 -3.60 -6.22 19.26
N LEU A 262 -2.94 -6.63 20.36
CA LEU A 262 -2.23 -5.71 21.25
C LEU A 262 -1.15 -4.92 20.51
N HIS A 263 -0.42 -5.61 19.63
CA HIS A 263 0.65 -4.98 18.88
C HIS A 263 0.13 -4.00 17.82
N TYR A 264 -0.88 -4.39 17.05
CA TYR A 264 -1.44 -3.60 15.96
C TYR A 264 -2.12 -2.33 16.47
N THR A 265 -2.81 -2.41 17.62
CA THR A 265 -3.52 -1.29 18.24
C THR A 265 -2.61 -0.31 18.98
N THR A 266 -1.32 -0.60 19.13
CA THR A 266 -0.39 0.22 19.95
C THR A 266 -0.34 1.69 19.50
N TYR A 267 -0.28 1.96 18.20
CA TYR A 267 -0.21 3.33 17.69
C TYR A 267 -1.54 4.08 17.82
N LEU A 268 -2.67 3.38 17.67
CA LEU A 268 -3.99 3.97 17.92
C LEU A 268 -4.13 4.36 19.39
N LYS A 269 -3.80 3.46 20.32
CA LYS A 269 -3.84 3.73 21.77
C LYS A 269 -3.00 4.95 22.14
N LYS A 270 -1.75 5.01 21.65
CA LYS A 270 -0.85 6.16 21.88
C LYS A 270 -1.43 7.47 21.36
N TRP A 271 -2.08 7.43 20.21
CA TRP A 271 -2.67 8.61 19.61
C TRP A 271 -3.94 9.08 20.36
N ILE A 272 -4.81 8.16 20.74
CA ILE A 272 -6.03 8.45 21.51
C ILE A 272 -5.64 9.03 22.88
N ALA A 273 -4.74 8.37 23.61
CA ALA A 273 -4.26 8.86 24.91
C ALA A 273 -3.64 10.28 24.84
N LYS A 274 -3.08 10.67 23.69
CA LYS A 274 -2.52 12.01 23.48
C LYS A 274 -3.56 13.05 23.09
N ASN A 275 -4.51 12.70 22.23
CA ASN A 275 -5.39 13.68 21.57
C ASN A 275 -6.81 13.73 22.14
N VAL A 276 -7.33 12.60 22.62
CA VAL A 276 -8.68 12.44 23.18
C VAL A 276 -8.62 11.42 24.33
N PRO A 277 -7.99 11.74 25.48
CA PRO A 277 -7.72 10.77 26.55
C PRO A 277 -8.97 10.08 27.07
N ASP A 278 -10.09 10.82 27.12
CA ASP A 278 -11.38 10.30 27.58
C ASP A 278 -11.91 9.18 26.69
N ALA A 279 -11.51 9.09 25.42
CA ALA A 279 -11.92 8.00 24.53
C ALA A 279 -11.07 6.73 24.68
N LEU A 280 -10.06 6.71 25.56
CA LEU A 280 -9.17 5.56 25.71
C LEU A 280 -9.92 4.32 26.22
N PHE A 281 -10.89 4.49 27.12
CA PHE A 281 -11.69 3.37 27.63
C PHE A 281 -12.45 2.65 26.49
N ILE A 282 -12.89 3.39 25.46
CA ILE A 282 -13.58 2.82 24.29
C ILE A 282 -12.65 1.87 23.53
N VAL A 283 -11.39 2.28 23.33
CA VAL A 283 -10.39 1.44 22.66
C VAL A 283 -10.08 0.18 23.47
N GLU A 284 -10.02 0.31 24.80
CA GLU A 284 -9.77 -0.83 25.68
C GLU A 284 -10.94 -1.80 25.73
N ASP A 285 -12.18 -1.29 25.81
CA ASP A 285 -13.40 -2.09 25.75
C ASP A 285 -13.51 -2.86 24.43
N GLN A 286 -13.32 -2.19 23.29
CA GLN A 286 -13.38 -2.84 21.97
C GLN A 286 -12.26 -3.88 21.79
N LEU A 287 -11.07 -3.61 22.30
CA LEU A 287 -9.99 -4.60 22.29
C LEU A 287 -10.35 -5.80 23.16
N ASN A 288 -10.92 -5.61 24.35
CA ASN A 288 -11.31 -6.71 25.22
C ASN A 288 -12.40 -7.57 24.57
N LYS A 289 -13.39 -6.94 23.91
CA LYS A 289 -14.42 -7.65 23.12
C LYS A 289 -13.80 -8.51 22.03
N LEU A 290 -12.89 -7.95 21.22
CA LEU A 290 -12.17 -8.69 20.18
C LEU A 290 -11.46 -9.93 20.74
N LEU A 291 -10.89 -9.83 21.94
CA LEU A 291 -10.18 -10.94 22.58
C LEU A 291 -11.13 -11.99 23.16
N GLN A 292 -12.30 -11.59 23.67
CA GLN A 292 -13.31 -12.50 24.23
C GLN A 292 -14.09 -13.28 23.17
N THR A 293 -14.41 -12.68 22.01
CA THR A 293 -15.18 -13.36 20.95
C THR A 293 -14.47 -14.63 20.43
N LYS A 294 -13.13 -14.69 20.54
CA LYS A 294 -12.36 -15.90 20.16
C LYS A 294 -12.41 -17.00 21.21
N ASP A 295 -12.75 -16.69 22.46
CA ASP A 295 -12.84 -17.67 23.54
C ASP A 295 -14.03 -18.61 23.34
N ALA A 296 -15.16 -18.06 22.88
CA ALA A 296 -16.39 -18.83 22.63
C ALA A 296 -16.34 -19.72 21.38
N ILE A 297 -15.43 -19.47 20.43
CA ILE A 297 -15.32 -20.24 19.18
C ILE A 297 -14.45 -21.49 19.37
N ASP A 298 -13.43 -21.42 20.22
CA ASP A 298 -12.57 -22.57 20.53
C ASP A 298 -13.28 -23.58 21.44
N GLU A 299 -14.13 -23.12 22.38
CA GLU A 299 -14.94 -24.02 23.23
C GLU A 299 -15.99 -24.82 22.45
N LYS A 300 -16.61 -24.22 21.42
CA LYS A 300 -17.58 -24.92 20.55
C LYS A 300 -16.98 -25.95 19.59
N LYS A 301 -15.65 -26.00 19.44
CA LYS A 301 -14.96 -27.04 18.63
C LYS A 301 -14.51 -28.24 19.46
N ILE A 302 -14.66 -28.18 20.78
CA ILE A 302 -14.23 -29.22 21.73
C ILE A 302 -15.44 -30.05 22.22
N HIS A 303 -16.66 -29.66 21.85
CA HIS A 303 -17.91 -30.41 22.06
C HIS A 303 -18.49 -30.88 20.73
#